data_AF-A0A258AQZ0-F1
#
_entry.id   AF-A0A258AQZ0-F1
#
_cell.length_a   1.000
_cell.length_b   1.000
_cell.length_c   1.000
_cell.angle_alpha   90.00
_cell.angle_beta   90.00
_cell.angle_gamma   90.00
#
_symmetry.space_group_name_H-M   'P 1'
#
loop_
_entity.id
_entity.type
_entity.pdbx_description
1 polymer ?
#
loop_
_entity_poly.entity_id
_entity_poly.type
_entity_poly.pdbx_seq_one_letter_code
_entity_poly.pdbx_strand_id
1 'polypeptide(L)'
;MATSGTTAFNPDNGTVLEEAFELAGVEMRTGNDFESAIRSLDILKLEWGNEGLNLWTVEEETLPITSGDGEYDLPVDTIDLLHASIRTGTGTSQSDTRLRRVGFPRWSALTSKNQVGFPTTIMVERKLQPVARIWPIPDRAYTLVYWRLRRIEDAGGVTSTLDMPTRFIPPIITGLAIKIAIKRDKYDKANFLMPIYREQLANAKEEDRDRSSFFVRPHIGR
;
A
#
# COMPACT_ATOMS: atom_id res chain seq x y z
N MET A 1 -22.45 -6.24 -34.76
CA MET A 1 -21.93 -4.99 -34.16
C MET A 1 -20.54 -5.31 -33.62
N ALA A 2 -19.50 -4.66 -34.12
CA ALA A 2 -18.12 -4.93 -33.71
C ALA A 2 -17.76 -4.06 -32.50
N THR A 3 -17.27 -4.68 -31.42
CA THR A 3 -16.72 -3.98 -30.25
C THR A 3 -15.21 -3.80 -30.43
N SER A 4 -14.59 -2.89 -29.67
CA SER A 4 -13.15 -2.62 -29.75
C SER A 4 -12.27 -3.81 -29.37
N GLY A 5 -12.76 -4.76 -28.58
CA GLY A 5 -12.01 -5.94 -28.15
C GLY A 5 -10.86 -5.67 -27.18
N THR A 6 -10.65 -4.41 -26.76
CA THR A 6 -9.53 -4.00 -25.91
C THR A 6 -9.99 -3.32 -24.63
N THR A 7 -9.35 -3.63 -23.51
CA THR A 7 -9.54 -2.97 -22.20
C THR A 7 -8.27 -2.28 -21.70
N ALA A 8 -7.41 -1.83 -22.63
CA ALA A 8 -6.07 -1.31 -22.34
C ALA A 8 -6.02 0.18 -21.98
N PHE A 9 -7.18 0.81 -21.68
CA PHE A 9 -7.19 2.22 -21.30
C PHE A 9 -6.58 2.39 -19.90
N ASN A 10 -5.36 2.93 -19.88
CA ASN A 10 -4.65 3.37 -18.68
C ASN A 10 -3.94 4.69 -19.00
N PRO A 11 -4.47 5.84 -18.56
CA PRO A 11 -3.92 7.15 -18.89
C PRO A 11 -2.55 7.33 -18.22
N ASP A 12 -1.66 8.02 -18.92
CA ASP A 12 -0.41 8.51 -18.36
C ASP A 12 -0.67 9.73 -17.47
N ASN A 13 0.33 10.12 -16.68
CA ASN A 13 0.19 11.30 -15.81
C ASN A 13 -0.14 12.56 -16.58
N GLY A 14 0.40 12.74 -17.80
CA GLY A 14 0.06 13.86 -18.68
C GLY A 14 -1.45 13.99 -18.91
N THR A 15 -2.08 12.91 -19.38
CA THR A 15 -3.53 12.88 -19.63
C THR A 15 -4.33 13.07 -18.34
N VAL A 16 -3.91 12.46 -17.23
CA VAL A 16 -4.58 12.61 -15.92
C VAL A 16 -4.54 14.06 -15.44
N LEU A 17 -3.40 14.73 -15.63
CA LEU A 17 -3.20 16.12 -15.22
C LEU A 17 -4.07 17.04 -16.08
N GLU A 18 -4.05 16.88 -17.40
CA GLU A 18 -4.86 17.67 -18.34
C GLU A 18 -6.36 17.57 -18.01
N GLU A 19 -6.89 16.36 -17.84
CA GLU A 19 -8.29 16.15 -17.47
C GLU A 19 -8.63 16.83 -16.13
N ALA A 20 -7.73 16.75 -15.14
CA ALA A 20 -7.95 17.41 -13.85
C ALA A 20 -7.93 18.95 -13.95
N PHE A 21 -7.10 19.50 -14.84
CA PHE A 21 -7.06 20.93 -15.15
C PHE A 21 -8.35 21.39 -15.85
N GLU A 22 -8.82 20.63 -16.84
CA GLU A 22 -10.09 20.88 -17.53
C GLU A 22 -11.27 20.83 -16.55
N LEU A 23 -11.30 19.85 -15.65
CA LEU A 23 -12.33 19.73 -14.62
C LEU A 23 -12.31 20.90 -13.62
N ALA A 24 -11.11 21.39 -13.27
CA ALA A 24 -10.95 22.61 -12.47
C ALA A 24 -11.30 23.90 -13.25
N GLY A 25 -11.52 23.80 -14.57
CA GLY A 25 -11.81 24.90 -15.47
C GLY A 25 -10.62 25.82 -15.69
N VAL A 26 -9.39 25.31 -15.61
CA VAL A 26 -8.14 26.06 -15.82
C VAL A 26 -7.34 25.34 -16.88
N GLU A 27 -6.83 26.06 -17.87
CA GLU A 27 -5.92 25.48 -18.86
C GLU A 27 -4.51 25.34 -18.27
N MET A 28 -3.86 24.20 -18.52
CA MET A 28 -2.44 24.04 -18.24
C MET A 28 -1.63 24.76 -19.31
N ARG A 29 -0.83 25.77 -18.94
CA ARG A 29 -0.10 26.62 -19.91
C ARG A 29 1.41 26.56 -19.77
N THR A 30 1.93 26.25 -18.59
CA THR A 30 3.37 26.31 -18.31
C THR A 30 3.88 25.02 -17.66
N GLY A 31 5.18 24.73 -17.82
CA GLY A 31 5.84 23.61 -17.14
C GLY A 31 5.78 23.71 -15.60
N ASN A 32 5.75 24.93 -15.06
CA ASN A 32 5.58 25.13 -13.60
C ASN A 32 4.19 24.70 -13.11
N ASP A 33 3.16 24.85 -13.95
CA ASP A 33 1.81 24.38 -13.63
C ASP A 33 1.79 22.86 -13.53
N PHE A 34 2.51 22.20 -14.44
CA PHE A 34 2.70 20.76 -14.47
C PHE A 34 3.44 20.25 -13.23
N GLU A 35 4.59 20.85 -12.87
CA GLU A 35 5.34 20.49 -11.65
C GLU A 35 4.52 20.73 -10.37
N SER A 36 3.72 21.80 -10.32
CA SER A 36 2.82 22.05 -9.19
C SER A 36 1.73 21.01 -9.08
N ALA A 37 1.22 20.52 -10.21
CA ALA A 37 0.17 19.53 -10.27
C ALA A 37 0.68 18.11 -9.95
N ILE A 38 1.89 17.74 -10.39
CA ILE A 38 2.58 16.52 -9.93
C ILE A 38 2.73 16.53 -8.40
N ARG A 39 3.21 17.63 -7.81
CA ARG A 39 3.30 17.72 -6.35
C ARG A 39 1.94 17.56 -5.66
N SER A 40 0.88 18.11 -6.23
CA SER A 40 -0.49 17.90 -5.71
C SER A 40 -0.91 16.44 -5.80
N LEU A 41 -0.56 15.76 -6.89
CA LEU A 41 -0.87 14.36 -7.13
C LEU A 41 -0.14 13.45 -6.14
N ASP A 42 1.14 13.70 -5.87
CA ASP A 42 1.90 12.96 -4.85
C ASP A 42 1.30 13.15 -3.45
N ILE A 43 0.91 14.38 -3.10
CA ILE A 43 0.23 14.65 -1.82
C ILE A 43 -1.11 13.90 -1.74
N LEU A 44 -1.88 13.86 -2.83
CA LEU A 44 -3.15 13.12 -2.88
C LEU A 44 -2.93 11.61 -2.67
N LYS A 45 -1.92 11.03 -3.33
CA LYS A 45 -1.53 9.63 -3.15
C LYS A 45 -1.12 9.33 -1.70
N LEU A 46 -0.36 10.23 -1.07
CA LEU A 46 0.02 10.10 0.34
C LEU A 46 -1.19 10.15 1.28
N GLU A 47 -2.17 11.01 1.01
CA GLU A 47 -3.43 11.05 1.75
C GLU A 47 -4.18 9.72 1.62
N TRP A 48 -4.28 9.17 0.42
CA TRP A 48 -4.93 7.88 0.18
C TRP A 48 -4.22 6.70 0.86
N GLY A 49 -2.90 6.76 0.99
CA GLY A 49 -2.14 5.80 1.79
C GLY A 49 -2.52 5.78 3.28
N ASN A 50 -3.12 6.86 3.80
CA ASN A 50 -3.55 6.96 5.20
C ASN A 50 -5.01 6.56 5.42
N GLU A 51 -5.85 6.53 4.37
CA GLU A 51 -7.29 6.36 4.49
C GLU A 51 -7.79 4.90 4.47
N GLY A 52 -6.89 3.94 4.67
CA GLY A 52 -7.26 2.54 4.76
C GLY A 52 -6.18 1.61 4.21
N LEU A 53 -6.59 0.36 4.00
CA LEU A 53 -5.75 -0.67 3.44
C LEU A 53 -6.07 -0.78 1.95
N ASN A 54 -5.07 -0.47 1.12
CA ASN A 54 -5.18 -0.49 -0.32
C ASN A 54 -4.74 -1.88 -0.80
N LEU A 55 -5.66 -2.74 -1.22
CA LEU A 55 -5.33 -4.15 -1.46
C LEU A 55 -4.31 -4.35 -2.59
N TRP A 56 -4.27 -3.45 -3.57
CA TRP A 56 -3.30 -3.52 -4.67
C TRP A 56 -1.86 -3.24 -4.24
N THR A 57 -1.67 -2.66 -3.06
CA THR A 57 -0.34 -2.43 -2.45
C THR A 57 0.10 -3.61 -1.58
N VAL A 58 -0.68 -4.68 -1.53
CA VAL A 58 -0.31 -5.91 -0.82
C VAL A 58 0.48 -6.81 -1.75
N GLU A 59 1.71 -7.13 -1.37
CA GLU A 59 2.57 -8.03 -2.13
C GLU A 59 3.29 -9.04 -1.24
N GLU A 60 3.59 -10.20 -1.84
CA GLU A 60 4.41 -11.24 -1.22
C GLU A 60 5.88 -11.00 -1.56
N GLU A 61 6.73 -11.03 -0.54
CA GLU A 61 8.16 -10.97 -0.70
C GLU A 61 8.83 -12.05 0.17
N THR A 62 10.03 -12.47 -0.25
CA THR A 62 10.82 -13.44 0.47
C THR A 62 12.17 -12.87 0.85
N LEU A 63 12.59 -13.07 2.10
CA LEU A 63 13.90 -12.66 2.60
C LEU A 63 14.65 -13.86 3.17
N PRO A 64 15.93 -14.08 2.80
CA PRO A 64 16.75 -15.10 3.42
C PRO A 64 17.07 -14.73 4.87
N ILE A 65 16.84 -15.67 5.78
CA ILE A 65 17.17 -15.57 7.21
C ILE A 65 18.47 -16.34 7.45
N THR A 66 19.41 -15.71 8.13
CA THR A 66 20.69 -16.30 8.55
C THR A 66 20.60 -16.86 9.97
N SER A 67 21.40 -17.90 10.24
CA SER A 67 21.51 -18.45 11.60
C SER A 67 22.20 -17.44 12.51
N GLY A 68 21.68 -17.27 13.73
CA GLY A 68 22.27 -16.37 14.73
C GLY A 68 21.83 -14.91 14.65
N ASP A 69 21.18 -14.49 13.55
CA ASP A 69 20.71 -13.12 13.36
C ASP A 69 19.19 -13.01 13.57
N GLY A 70 18.78 -12.09 14.45
CA GLY A 70 17.38 -11.85 14.78
C GLY A 70 16.80 -10.54 14.22
N GLU A 71 17.59 -9.74 13.51
CA GLU A 71 17.17 -8.44 12.96
C GLU A 71 17.37 -8.43 11.44
N TYR A 72 16.33 -8.01 10.73
CA TYR A 72 16.28 -8.01 9.27
C TYR A 72 15.67 -6.72 8.76
N ASP A 73 16.37 -6.03 7.87
CA ASP A 73 15.83 -4.84 7.21
C ASP A 73 14.81 -5.24 6.15
N LEU A 74 13.62 -4.66 6.22
CA LEU A 74 12.58 -4.76 5.19
C LEU A 74 12.75 -3.59 4.22
N PRO A 75 12.26 -3.68 2.97
CA PRO A 75 12.36 -2.57 2.03
C PRO A 75 11.76 -1.24 2.57
N VAL A 76 12.36 -0.11 2.18
CA VAL A 76 12.05 1.26 2.68
C VAL A 76 10.58 1.65 2.45
N ASP A 77 10.00 1.15 1.37
CA ASP A 77 8.62 1.39 0.96
C ASP A 77 7.61 0.52 1.74
N THR A 78 8.05 -0.33 2.67
CA THR A 78 7.15 -1.14 3.51
C THR A 78 6.47 -0.28 4.58
N ILE A 79 5.14 -0.18 4.54
CA ILE A 79 4.34 0.48 5.58
C ILE A 79 4.18 -0.45 6.80
N ASP A 80 3.80 -1.69 6.54
CA ASP A 80 3.58 -2.71 7.56
C ASP A 80 3.52 -4.14 6.98
N LEU A 81 3.55 -5.16 7.85
CA LEU A 81 3.36 -6.57 7.49
C LEU A 81 1.98 -7.09 7.90
N LEU A 82 1.26 -7.73 6.99
CA LEU A 82 -0.03 -8.38 7.24
C LEU A 82 0.18 -9.80 7.79
N HIS A 83 0.99 -10.58 7.08
CA HIS A 83 1.29 -11.96 7.41
C HIS A 83 2.77 -12.24 7.22
N ALA A 84 3.30 -13.15 8.04
CA ALA A 84 4.65 -13.66 7.89
C ALA A 84 4.67 -15.15 8.21
N SER A 85 5.47 -15.91 7.49
CA SER A 85 5.72 -17.32 7.69
C SER A 85 7.19 -17.64 7.48
N ILE A 86 7.64 -18.71 8.12
CA ILE A 86 8.93 -19.34 7.87
C ILE A 86 8.70 -20.51 6.93
N ARG A 87 9.33 -20.43 5.77
CA ARG A 87 9.35 -21.51 4.79
C ARG A 87 10.56 -22.40 5.02
N THR A 88 10.32 -23.71 5.00
CA THR A 88 11.36 -24.75 5.04
C THR A 88 11.15 -25.77 3.92
N GLY A 89 12.23 -26.37 3.44
CA GLY A 89 12.20 -27.32 2.33
C GLY A 89 12.04 -26.65 0.97
N THR A 90 11.93 -27.47 -0.08
CA THR A 90 11.78 -27.04 -1.47
C THR A 90 10.83 -27.98 -2.22
N GLY A 91 10.08 -27.48 -3.20
CA GLY A 91 9.20 -28.30 -4.03
C GLY A 91 8.09 -28.97 -3.21
N THR A 92 7.92 -30.29 -3.35
CA THR A 92 6.85 -31.05 -2.69
C THR A 92 7.05 -31.25 -1.18
N SER A 93 8.24 -31.00 -0.65
CA SER A 93 8.52 -31.04 0.81
C SER A 93 8.51 -29.65 1.45
N GLN A 94 8.04 -28.63 0.73
CA GLN A 94 7.93 -27.28 1.25
C GLN A 94 6.86 -27.21 2.35
N SER A 95 7.20 -26.61 3.48
CA SER A 95 6.26 -26.31 4.55
C SER A 95 6.43 -24.88 5.05
N ASP A 96 5.31 -24.17 5.15
CA ASP A 96 5.23 -22.78 5.60
C ASP A 96 4.61 -22.74 7.00
N THR A 97 5.40 -22.37 7.99
CA THR A 97 4.94 -22.23 9.38
C THR A 97 4.67 -20.76 9.67
N ARG A 98 3.44 -20.42 10.05
CA ARG A 98 3.05 -19.04 10.34
C ARG A 98 3.80 -18.46 11.55
N LEU A 99 4.33 -17.26 11.39
CA LEU A 99 4.86 -16.45 12.48
C LEU A 99 3.74 -15.63 13.13
N ARG A 100 3.75 -15.57 14.46
CA ARG A 100 2.83 -14.71 15.21
C ARG A 100 3.43 -13.31 15.35
N ARG A 101 2.73 -12.31 14.83
CA ARG A 101 3.08 -10.91 15.08
C ARG A 101 2.91 -10.56 16.56
N VAL A 102 3.92 -9.94 17.15
CA VAL A 102 3.89 -9.45 18.53
C VAL A 102 4.13 -7.95 18.56
N GLY A 103 3.38 -7.24 19.41
CA GLY A 103 3.55 -5.81 19.61
C GLY A 103 4.77 -5.47 20.49
N PHE A 104 5.15 -4.19 20.48
CA PHE A 104 6.28 -3.66 21.26
C PHE A 104 6.24 -4.03 22.77
N PRO A 105 5.09 -3.97 23.48
CA PRO A 105 5.05 -4.32 24.91
C PRO A 105 5.37 -5.79 25.17
N ARG A 106 4.88 -6.70 24.31
CA ARG A 106 5.16 -8.13 24.45
C ARG A 106 6.61 -8.45 24.13
N TRP A 107 7.19 -7.76 23.15
CA TRP A 107 8.59 -7.91 22.79
C TRP A 107 9.54 -7.39 23.88
N SER A 108 9.22 -6.23 24.47
CA SER A 108 10.02 -5.66 25.56
C SER A 108 9.94 -6.49 26.84
N ALA A 109 8.82 -7.16 27.10
CA ALA A 109 8.64 -8.07 28.23
C ALA A 109 9.34 -9.43 28.08
N LEU A 110 9.95 -9.75 26.93
CA LEU A 110 10.72 -10.99 26.78
C LEU A 110 11.97 -10.96 27.67
N THR A 111 12.05 -11.91 28.61
CA THR A 111 13.18 -12.03 29.55
C THR A 111 14.49 -12.37 28.86
N SER A 112 14.48 -13.27 27.87
CA SER A 112 15.66 -13.65 27.09
C SER A 112 15.42 -13.43 25.60
N LYS A 113 16.09 -12.43 25.04
CA LYS A 113 16.02 -12.10 23.62
C LYS A 113 17.06 -12.84 22.78
N ASN A 114 18.10 -13.37 23.42
CA ASN A 114 19.20 -14.09 22.78
C ASN A 114 18.95 -15.61 22.69
N GLN A 115 17.74 -16.06 23.02
CA GLN A 115 17.40 -17.48 22.91
C GLN A 115 17.40 -17.90 21.44
N VAL A 116 18.19 -18.92 21.12
CA VAL A 116 18.26 -19.54 19.79
C VAL A 116 17.23 -20.67 19.68
N GLY A 117 16.56 -20.79 18.53
CA GLY A 117 15.60 -21.84 18.24
C GLY A 117 14.81 -21.58 16.96
N PHE A 118 13.80 -22.42 16.71
CA PHE A 118 12.90 -22.21 15.57
C PHE A 118 12.11 -20.91 15.76
N PRO A 119 12.13 -19.96 14.80
CA PRO A 119 11.40 -18.72 14.89
C PRO A 119 9.89 -18.91 14.98
N THR A 120 9.23 -18.27 15.94
CA THR A 120 7.77 -18.37 16.11
C THR A 120 7.06 -17.03 16.15
N THR A 121 7.80 -15.96 16.42
CA THR A 121 7.26 -14.62 16.55
C THR A 121 8.07 -13.63 15.74
N ILE A 122 7.36 -12.59 15.29
CA ILE A 122 7.93 -11.46 14.58
C ILE A 122 7.41 -10.17 15.18
N MET A 123 8.30 -9.21 15.40
CA MET A 123 7.98 -7.84 15.73
C MET A 123 8.42 -6.95 14.57
N VAL A 124 7.58 -6.01 14.17
CA VAL A 124 7.90 -5.04 13.11
C VAL A 124 8.10 -3.67 13.74
N GLU A 125 9.27 -3.08 13.52
CA GLU A 125 9.58 -1.71 13.86
C GLU A 125 9.33 -0.82 12.66
N ARG A 126 8.33 0.07 12.77
CA ARG A 126 7.98 1.04 11.73
C ARG A 126 8.90 2.27 11.81
N LYS A 127 10.18 2.05 11.50
CA LYS A 127 11.21 3.09 11.33
C LYS A 127 11.20 3.58 9.87
N LEU A 128 12.00 4.61 9.55
CA LEU A 128 12.18 5.08 8.17
C LEU A 128 12.63 3.93 7.24
N GLN A 129 13.60 3.14 7.70
CA GLN A 129 13.87 1.80 7.20
C GLN A 129 13.16 0.81 8.14
N PRO A 130 12.08 0.13 7.72
CA PRO A 130 11.37 -0.79 8.59
C PRO A 130 12.23 -2.02 8.92
N VAL A 131 12.21 -2.46 10.18
CA VAL A 131 13.02 -3.60 10.65
C VAL A 131 12.12 -4.69 11.19
N ALA A 132 12.28 -5.91 10.69
CA ALA A 132 11.68 -7.12 11.24
C ALA A 132 12.61 -7.75 12.27
N ARG A 133 12.14 -7.84 13.51
CA ARG A 133 12.82 -8.59 14.57
C ARG A 133 12.15 -9.94 14.74
N ILE A 134 12.93 -11.00 14.66
CA ILE A 134 12.45 -12.38 14.73
C ILE A 134 12.89 -13.00 16.05
N TRP A 135 11.98 -13.72 16.70
CA TRP A 135 12.28 -14.45 17.93
C TRP A 135 11.54 -15.79 18.02
N PRO A 136 12.16 -16.86 18.54
CA PRO A 136 13.59 -17.02 18.90
C PRO A 136 14.56 -16.72 17.75
N ILE A 137 15.84 -16.45 18.08
CA ILE A 137 16.90 -16.25 17.08
C ILE A 137 17.01 -17.53 16.25
N PRO A 138 17.01 -17.45 14.91
CA PRO A 138 17.10 -18.60 14.03
C PRO A 138 18.28 -19.52 14.37
N ASP A 139 17.98 -20.81 14.58
CA ASP A 139 18.98 -21.86 14.79
C ASP A 139 19.73 -22.24 13.51
N ARG A 140 19.08 -22.12 12.35
CA ARG A 140 19.63 -22.38 11.02
C ARG A 140 19.11 -21.35 10.01
N ALA A 141 19.60 -21.45 8.77
CA ALA A 141 19.09 -20.63 7.69
C ALA A 141 17.64 -21.02 7.32
N TYR A 142 16.81 -20.02 7.08
CA TYR A 142 15.40 -20.16 6.70
C TYR A 142 15.03 -19.17 5.60
N THR A 143 13.82 -19.27 5.06
CA THR A 143 13.25 -18.24 4.19
C THR A 143 12.07 -17.61 4.90
N LEU A 144 12.15 -16.31 5.18
CA LEU A 144 11.00 -15.51 5.59
C LEU A 144 10.14 -15.27 4.36
N VAL A 145 8.87 -15.61 4.44
CA VAL A 145 7.87 -15.23 3.44
C VAL A 145 6.92 -14.28 4.14
N TYR A 146 6.69 -13.10 3.59
CA TYR A 146 5.84 -12.12 4.21
C TYR A 146 5.00 -11.37 3.20
N TRP A 147 3.81 -11.00 3.66
CA TRP A 147 2.88 -10.15 2.94
C TRP A 147 3.02 -8.74 3.50
N ARG A 148 3.58 -7.85 2.69
CA ARG A 148 3.80 -6.46 3.06
C ARG A 148 2.76 -5.55 2.42
N LEU A 149 2.42 -4.49 3.15
CA LEU A 149 1.76 -3.33 2.59
C LEU A 149 2.85 -2.37 2.13
N ARG A 150 3.01 -2.20 0.82
CA ARG A 150 3.95 -1.21 0.27
C ARG A 150 3.29 0.17 0.16
N ARG A 151 4.10 1.21 0.07
CA ARG A 151 3.66 2.56 -0.26
C ARG A 151 3.23 2.61 -1.74
N ILE A 152 2.25 3.45 -2.04
CA ILE A 152 1.89 3.80 -3.42
C ILE A 152 3.10 4.52 -4.04
N GLU A 153 3.46 4.16 -5.28
CA GLU A 153 4.57 4.80 -5.97
C GLU A 153 4.28 6.29 -6.27
N ASP A 154 5.33 7.09 -6.21
CA ASP A 154 5.31 8.51 -6.60
C ASP A 154 4.82 8.65 -8.05
N ALA A 155 4.28 9.81 -8.43
CA ALA A 155 3.82 10.05 -9.80
C ALA A 155 4.96 9.91 -10.82
N GLY A 156 6.17 10.33 -10.49
CA GLY A 156 7.29 10.27 -11.44
C GLY A 156 7.14 11.30 -12.56
N GLY A 157 7.37 10.89 -13.80
CA GLY A 157 7.38 11.78 -14.97
C GLY A 157 6.04 11.87 -15.71
N VAL A 158 6.01 12.64 -16.81
CA VAL A 158 4.82 12.85 -17.65
C VAL A 158 4.27 11.54 -18.22
N THR A 159 5.16 10.68 -18.69
CA THR A 159 4.82 9.40 -19.35
C THR A 159 4.68 8.24 -18.37
N SER A 160 4.86 8.50 -17.07
CA SER A 160 4.68 7.47 -16.04
C SER A 160 3.18 7.21 -15.85
N THR A 161 2.84 5.95 -15.60
CA THR A 161 1.46 5.56 -15.27
C THR A 161 1.25 5.56 -13.76
N LEU A 162 0.00 5.68 -13.35
CA LEU A 162 -0.35 5.59 -11.94
C LEU A 162 -0.24 4.15 -11.44
N ASP A 163 0.43 3.97 -10.30
CA ASP A 163 0.51 2.73 -9.56
C ASP A 163 -0.79 2.45 -8.77
N MET A 164 -1.87 2.24 -9.52
CA MET A 164 -3.16 1.87 -8.98
C MET A 164 -4.04 1.20 -10.03
N PRO A 165 -5.03 0.41 -9.59
CA PRO A 165 -6.01 -0.16 -10.48
C PRO A 165 -6.88 0.91 -11.15
N THR A 166 -7.37 0.60 -12.36
CA THR A 166 -8.09 1.55 -13.21
C THR A 166 -9.35 2.15 -12.56
N ARG A 167 -9.97 1.45 -11.60
CA ARG A 167 -11.11 1.95 -10.80
C ARG A 167 -10.80 3.21 -9.99
N PHE A 168 -9.53 3.44 -9.64
CA PHE A 168 -9.09 4.59 -8.86
C PHE A 168 -8.74 5.82 -9.72
N ILE A 169 -8.75 5.68 -11.06
CA ILE A 169 -8.46 6.79 -11.98
C ILE A 169 -9.49 7.94 -11.82
N PRO A 170 -10.82 7.70 -11.86
CA PRO A 170 -11.79 8.79 -11.71
C PRO A 170 -11.66 9.58 -10.40
N PRO A 171 -11.55 8.95 -9.21
CA PRO A 171 -11.38 9.70 -7.97
C PRO A 171 -10.02 10.41 -7.88
N ILE A 172 -8.97 9.94 -8.56
CA ILE A 172 -7.71 10.70 -8.65
C ILE A 172 -7.91 11.99 -9.43
N ILE A 173 -8.54 11.92 -10.60
CA ILE A 173 -8.76 13.08 -11.45
C ILE A 173 -9.59 14.13 -10.71
N THR A 174 -10.69 13.72 -10.09
CA THR A 174 -11.56 14.64 -9.34
C THR A 174 -10.90 15.18 -8.07
N GLY A 175 -10.15 14.35 -7.34
CA GLY A 175 -9.39 14.77 -6.15
C GLY A 175 -8.25 15.74 -6.48
N LEU A 176 -7.55 15.51 -7.58
CA LEU A 176 -6.51 16.39 -8.09
C LEU A 176 -7.09 17.72 -8.56
N ALA A 177 -8.21 17.70 -9.28
CA ALA A 177 -8.92 18.89 -9.72
C ALA A 177 -9.34 19.78 -8.53
N ILE A 178 -9.78 19.19 -7.42
CA ILE A 178 -10.08 19.92 -6.18
C ILE A 178 -8.82 20.62 -5.64
N LYS A 179 -7.68 19.92 -5.55
CA LYS A 179 -6.42 20.52 -5.08
C LYS A 179 -5.94 21.64 -6.01
N ILE A 180 -6.09 21.48 -7.32
CA ILE A 180 -5.76 22.51 -8.31
C ILE A 180 -6.70 23.71 -8.17
N ALA A 181 -8.01 23.48 -8.03
CA ALA A 181 -9.01 24.54 -7.86
C ALA A 181 -8.73 25.38 -6.62
N ILE A 182 -8.36 24.76 -5.49
CA ILE A 182 -7.96 25.46 -4.26
C ILE A 182 -6.70 26.31 -4.49
N LYS A 183 -5.68 25.77 -5.16
CA LYS A 183 -4.45 26.52 -5.50
C LYS A 183 -4.69 27.72 -6.43
N ARG A 184 -5.82 27.76 -7.14
CA ARG A 184 -6.21 28.81 -8.09
C ARG A 184 -7.37 29.67 -7.59
N ASP A 185 -7.67 29.59 -6.29
CA ASP A 185 -8.76 30.33 -5.63
C ASP A 185 -10.15 30.09 -6.23
N LYS A 186 -10.37 28.94 -6.88
CA LYS A 186 -11.66 28.52 -7.45
C LYS A 186 -12.46 27.67 -6.46
N TYR A 187 -12.73 28.24 -5.28
CA TYR A 187 -13.40 27.53 -4.18
C TYR A 187 -14.80 27.01 -4.55
N ASP A 188 -15.55 27.72 -5.38
CA ASP A 188 -16.89 27.28 -5.82
C ASP A 188 -16.83 25.96 -6.60
N LYS A 189 -15.82 25.82 -7.48
CA LYS A 189 -15.58 24.57 -8.22
C LYS A 189 -15.12 23.45 -7.30
N ALA A 190 -14.21 23.76 -6.36
CA ALA A 190 -13.77 22.78 -5.37
C ALA A 190 -14.93 22.24 -4.52
N ASN A 191 -15.84 23.12 -4.08
CA ASN A 191 -17.03 22.75 -3.31
C ASN A 191 -18.01 21.90 -4.12
N PHE A 192 -18.18 22.20 -5.42
CA PHE A 192 -19.01 21.42 -6.31
C PHE A 192 -18.44 20.02 -6.58
N LEU A 193 -17.12 19.90 -6.75
CA LEU A 193 -16.45 18.63 -7.05
C LEU A 193 -16.31 17.72 -5.83
N MET A 194 -16.28 18.28 -4.61
CA MET A 194 -16.13 17.53 -3.37
C MET A 194 -17.14 16.38 -3.18
N PRO A 195 -18.47 16.57 -3.34
CA PRO A 195 -19.43 15.46 -3.22
C PRO A 195 -19.20 14.37 -4.27
N ILE A 196 -18.88 14.74 -5.51
CA ILE A 196 -18.62 13.81 -6.61
C ILE A 196 -17.38 12.97 -6.31
N TYR A 197 -16.29 13.62 -5.88
CA TYR A 197 -15.06 12.94 -5.48
C TYR A 197 -15.32 11.91 -4.37
N ARG A 198 -16.09 12.28 -3.35
CA ARG A 198 -16.40 11.38 -2.22
C ARG A 198 -17.20 10.16 -2.67
N GLU A 199 -18.17 10.34 -3.54
CA GLU A 199 -18.96 9.24 -4.09
C GLU A 199 -18.11 8.28 -4.93
N GLN A 200 -17.30 8.83 -5.84
CA GLN A 200 -16.39 8.03 -6.67
C GLN A 200 -15.38 7.25 -5.83
N LEU A 201 -14.80 7.89 -4.82
CA LEU A 201 -13.85 7.27 -3.91
C LEU A 201 -14.53 6.18 -3.07
N ALA A 202 -15.75 6.41 -2.60
CA ALA A 202 -16.52 5.42 -1.83
C ALA A 202 -16.78 4.17 -2.67
N ASN A 203 -17.24 4.33 -3.91
CA ASN A 203 -17.50 3.22 -4.82
C ASN A 203 -16.22 2.42 -5.13
N ALA A 204 -15.10 3.12 -5.38
CA ALA A 204 -13.82 2.47 -5.62
C ALA A 204 -13.31 1.69 -4.41
N LYS A 205 -13.46 2.25 -3.20
CA LYS A 205 -13.07 1.59 -1.94
C LYS A 205 -13.99 0.43 -1.56
N GLU A 206 -15.27 0.49 -1.89
CA GLU A 206 -16.21 -0.60 -1.60
C GLU A 206 -15.89 -1.84 -2.45
N GLU A 207 -15.60 -1.64 -3.74
CA GLU A 207 -15.12 -2.70 -4.64
C GLU A 207 -13.79 -3.30 -4.18
N ASP A 208 -12.91 -2.50 -3.57
CA ASP A 208 -11.59 -2.94 -3.05
C ASP A 208 -11.66 -3.65 -1.69
N ARG A 209 -12.85 -3.99 -1.18
CA ARG A 209 -12.95 -4.76 0.07
C ARG A 209 -12.68 -6.24 -0.17
N ASP A 210 -12.01 -6.88 0.78
CA ASP A 210 -11.83 -8.34 0.78
C ASP A 210 -13.22 -9.02 0.78
N ARG A 211 -13.44 -9.88 -0.22
CA ARG A 211 -14.69 -10.63 -0.42
C ARG A 211 -14.70 -11.98 0.32
N SER A 212 -13.74 -12.21 1.22
CA SER A 212 -13.68 -13.41 2.03
C SER A 212 -14.87 -13.52 3.00
N SER A 213 -15.42 -14.72 3.13
CA SER A 213 -16.53 -14.99 4.05
C SER A 213 -16.02 -14.93 5.49
N PHE A 214 -16.43 -13.92 6.26
CA PHE A 214 -16.10 -13.78 7.68
C PHE A 214 -17.18 -14.40 8.56
N PHE A 215 -16.82 -15.43 9.34
CA PHE A 215 -17.70 -16.05 10.31
C PHE A 215 -17.21 -15.79 11.73
N VAL A 216 -17.99 -15.04 12.52
CA VAL A 216 -17.75 -14.88 13.96
C VAL A 216 -18.30 -16.10 14.69
N ARG A 217 -17.43 -16.88 15.33
CA ARG A 217 -17.85 -17.93 16.26
C ARG A 217 -17.57 -17.46 17.69
N PRO A 218 -18.59 -17.30 18.56
CA PRO A 218 -18.36 -16.98 19.95
C PRO A 218 -17.61 -18.13 20.62
N HIS A 219 -16.48 -17.82 21.24
CA HIS A 219 -15.72 -18.78 22.03
C HIS A 219 -16.30 -18.80 23.45
N ILE A 220 -17.15 -19.80 23.74
CA ILE A 220 -17.59 -20.09 25.10
C ILE A 220 -16.45 -20.86 25.76
N GLY A 221 -15.64 -20.16 26.56
CA GLY A 221 -14.66 -20.78 27.45
C GLY A 221 -15.37 -21.69 28.45
N ARG A 222 -14.89 -22.92 28.60
CA ARG A 222 -15.38 -23.90 29.55
C ARG A 222 -14.51 -23.89 30.80
#